data_AF-Q9PS05-F1
#
_entry.id   AF-Q9PS05-F1
#
_cell.length_a   1.000
_cell.length_b   1.000
_cell.length_c   1.000
_cell.angle_alpha   90.00
_cell.angle_beta   90.00
_cell.angle_gamma   90.00
#
_symmetry.space_group_name_H-M   'P 1'
#
loop_
_entity.id
_entity.type
_entity.pdbx_description
1 polymer ?
#
loop_
_entity_poly.entity_id
_entity_poly.type
_entity_poly.pdbx_seq_one_letter_code
_entity_poly.pdbx_strand_id
1 'polypeptide(L)' 'DCPSDWSPYEGHCYKHFIKWMNNEDAERFC' A
#
# COMPACT_ATOMS: atom_id res chain seq x y z
N ASP A 1 -2.09 -11.59 10.44
CA ASP A 1 -2.42 -11.76 9.01
C ASP A 1 -2.79 -10.43 8.37
N CYS A 2 -2.36 -10.21 7.13
CA CYS A 2 -2.66 -8.99 6.39
C CYS A 2 -4.11 -9.01 5.88
N PRO A 3 -4.74 -7.83 5.69
CA PRO A 3 -6.07 -7.75 5.08
C PRO A 3 -6.09 -8.34 3.67
N SER A 4 -7.28 -8.67 3.16
CA SER A 4 -7.45 -9.10 1.78
C SER A 4 -6.87 -8.04 0.82
N ASP A 5 -6.22 -8.51 -0.25
CA ASP A 5 -5.49 -7.71 -1.25
C ASP A 5 -4.19 -7.04 -0.76
N TRP A 6 -3.70 -7.38 0.43
CA TRP A 6 -2.38 -6.99 0.90
C TRP A 6 -1.42 -8.17 0.88
N SER A 7 -0.18 -7.92 0.49
CA SER A 7 0.88 -8.93 0.46
C SER A 7 1.68 -8.88 1.78
N PRO A 8 1.78 -10.00 2.51
CA PRO A 8 2.64 -10.09 3.69
C PRO A 8 4.11 -10.22 3.27
N TYR A 9 5.00 -9.47 3.92
CA TYR A 9 6.45 -9.62 3.78
C TYR A 9 7.14 -9.16 5.07
N GLU A 10 8.06 -9.97 5.60
CA GLU A 10 8.84 -9.69 6.83
C GLU A 10 8.03 -9.18 8.03
N GLY A 11 6.82 -9.72 8.25
CA GLY A 11 5.94 -9.31 9.35
C GLY A 11 5.15 -8.02 9.10
N HIS A 12 5.29 -7.43 7.93
CA HIS A 12 4.56 -6.24 7.49
C HIS A 12 3.60 -6.54 6.32
N CYS A 13 2.69 -5.60 6.06
CA CYS A 13 1.69 -5.69 5.00
C CYS A 13 1.92 -4.60 3.96
N TYR A 14 1.99 -4.98 2.69
CA TYR A 14 2.25 -4.06 1.58
C TYR A 14 1.14 -4.14 0.54
N LYS A 15 0.79 -3.01 -0.05
CA LYS A 15 -0.15 -2.94 -1.17
C LYS A 15 0.40 -2.03 -2.25
N HIS A 16 0.44 -2.56 -3.47
CA HIS A 16 0.85 -1.82 -4.65
C HIS A 16 -0.37 -1.13 -5.27
N PHE A 17 -0.26 0.18 -5.51
CA PHE A 17 -1.30 0.97 -6.17
C PHE A 17 -0.83 1.36 -7.58
N ILE A 18 -1.63 1.01 -8.60
CA ILE A 18 -1.33 1.31 -10.02
C ILE A 18 -1.72 2.76 -10.38
N LYS A 19 -2.56 3.40 -9.57
CA LYS A 19 -3.03 4.77 -9.82
C LYS A 19 -1.86 5.75 -9.68
N TRP A 20 -1.64 6.54 -10.72
CA TRP A 20 -0.68 7.64 -10.68
C TRP A 20 -1.18 8.79 -9.81
N MET A 21 -0.34 9.24 -8.88
CA MET A 21 -0.60 10.32 -7.93
C MET A 21 0.71 11.08 -7.72
N ASN A 22 0.63 12.36 -7.33
CA ASN A 22 1.81 13.05 -6.81
C ASN A 22 2.19 12.48 -5.44
N ASN A 23 3.36 12.86 -4.93
CA ASN A 23 3.88 12.29 -3.70
C ASN A 23 3.01 12.61 -2.46
N GLU A 24 2.56 13.87 -2.31
CA GLU A 24 1.71 14.27 -1.18
C GLU A 24 0.36 13.55 -1.16
N ASP A 25 -0.29 13.42 -2.32
CA ASP A 25 -1.56 12.72 -2.44
C ASP A 25 -1.41 11.22 -2.17
N ALA A 26 -0.28 10.62 -2.60
CA ALA A 26 0.01 9.22 -2.33
C ALA A 26 0.27 8.96 -0.84
N GLU A 27 1.05 9.83 -0.19
CA GLU A 27 1.33 9.73 1.25
C GLU A 27 0.05 9.88 2.08
N ARG A 28 -0.83 10.80 1.69
CA ARG A 28 -2.13 10.99 2.37
C ARG A 28 -3.10 9.82 2.14
N PHE A 29 -2.98 9.11 1.03
CA PHE A 29 -3.87 8.01 0.68
C PHE A 29 -3.52 6.70 1.41
N CYS A 30 -2.24 6.49 1.71
CA CYS A 30 -1.74 5.38 2.52
C CYS A 30 -2.27 5.44 3.96
#